data_AF-A0A0N0D1V3-F1
#
_entry.id   AF-A0A0N0D1V3-F1
#
_cell.length_a   1.000
_cell.length_b   1.000
_cell.length_c   1.000
_cell.angle_alpha   90.00
_cell.angle_beta   90.00
_cell.angle_gamma   90.00
#
_symmetry.space_group_name_H-M   'P 1'
#
loop_
_entity.id
_entity.type
_entity.pdbx_description
1 polymer ?
#
loop_
_entity_poly.entity_id
_entity_poly.type
_entity_poly.pdbx_seq_one_letter_code
_entity_poly.pdbx_strand_id
1 'polypeptide(L)'
;MSFSSEFIKKKFFSKKIWKKLEKMANNIVPDPMNNAIQATTYVINKCEENDWKRLKKYQKLSSFDTYIHVVMRNLLIDFSRTIDSPTPPGWIKSLGQLWVEVFKNLCLKKLSITDIIGIMNDINIDDLENIIHEILSREINCGTKYIKPGAEDKPITDELIQLILIIVIDEKTKKMNMPDHEALKEKIVKFQKSIVSKITPQKRSFLRLIFDEDFSIKDAGKAVGWSPNQAHGHFRRIKEDLYKTIRSSGLEAELRLLFEG
;
A
#
# COMPACT_ATOMS: atom_id res chain seq x y z
N MET A 1 -34.14 -20.17 -6.45
CA MET A 1 -33.43 -21.39 -6.89
C MET A 1 -31.98 -21.00 -7.16
N SER A 2 -31.07 -21.31 -6.22
CA SER A 2 -29.63 -21.01 -6.39
C SER A 2 -28.99 -22.09 -7.26
N PHE A 3 -28.11 -21.71 -8.17
CA PHE A 3 -27.26 -22.69 -8.84
C PHE A 3 -26.25 -23.30 -7.86
N SER A 4 -25.91 -24.58 -8.05
CA SER A 4 -24.80 -25.21 -7.33
C SER A 4 -23.47 -24.63 -7.81
N SER A 5 -22.46 -24.61 -6.94
CA SER A 5 -21.11 -24.16 -7.31
C SER A 5 -20.54 -24.97 -8.46
N GLU A 6 -20.86 -26.26 -8.54
CA GLU A 6 -20.41 -27.16 -9.60
C GLU A 6 -21.00 -26.80 -10.96
N PHE A 7 -22.29 -26.47 -11.01
CA PHE A 7 -22.92 -25.94 -12.23
C PHE A 7 -22.25 -24.64 -12.67
N ILE A 8 -22.02 -23.71 -11.73
CA ILE A 8 -21.39 -22.42 -12.01
C ILE A 8 -19.98 -22.62 -12.55
N LYS A 9 -19.15 -23.44 -11.91
CA LYS A 9 -17.79 -23.79 -12.35
C LYS A 9 -17.80 -24.34 -13.78
N LYS A 10 -18.61 -25.37 -14.02
CA LYS A 10 -18.74 -26.01 -15.33
C LYS A 10 -19.12 -25.01 -16.42
N LYS A 11 -20.00 -24.07 -16.10
CA LYS A 11 -20.48 -23.07 -17.04
C LYS A 11 -19.46 -21.95 -17.26
N PHE A 12 -18.82 -21.47 -16.19
CA PHE A 12 -17.84 -20.38 -16.22
C PHE A 12 -16.56 -20.79 -16.98
N PHE A 13 -16.04 -21.99 -16.71
CA PHE A 13 -14.87 -22.54 -17.42
C PHE A 13 -15.22 -23.16 -18.78
N SER A 14 -16.44 -22.95 -19.29
CA SER A 14 -16.76 -23.39 -20.65
C SER A 14 -15.94 -22.60 -21.68
N LYS A 15 -15.51 -23.28 -22.75
CA LYS A 15 -14.71 -22.68 -23.85
C LYS A 15 -15.33 -21.39 -24.41
N LYS A 16 -16.67 -21.31 -24.43
CA LYS A 16 -17.42 -20.13 -24.89
C LYS A 16 -17.22 -18.92 -23.97
N ILE A 17 -17.33 -19.11 -22.65
CA ILE A 17 -17.18 -18.03 -21.67
C ILE A 17 -15.72 -17.62 -21.56
N TRP A 18 -14.80 -18.59 -21.55
CA TRP A 18 -13.36 -18.33 -21.52
C TRP A 18 -12.90 -17.43 -22.67
N LYS A 19 -13.23 -17.78 -23.92
CA LYS A 19 -12.93 -16.94 -25.09
C LYS A 19 -13.51 -15.54 -25.01
N LYS A 20 -14.70 -15.38 -24.41
CA LYS A 20 -15.30 -14.06 -24.18
C LYS A 20 -14.51 -13.27 -23.16
N LEU A 21 -14.10 -13.90 -22.06
CA LEU A 21 -13.30 -13.27 -21.01
C LEU A 21 -11.96 -12.75 -21.56
N GLU A 22 -11.21 -13.59 -22.27
CA GLU A 22 -9.95 -13.21 -22.90
C GLU A 22 -10.15 -12.03 -23.87
N LYS A 23 -11.18 -12.10 -24.73
CA LYS A 23 -11.49 -11.01 -25.65
C LYS A 23 -11.84 -9.71 -24.91
N MET A 24 -12.61 -9.78 -23.83
CA MET A 24 -12.95 -8.60 -23.03
C MET A 24 -11.73 -8.03 -22.32
N ALA A 25 -10.88 -8.88 -21.73
CA ALA A 25 -9.66 -8.44 -21.06
C ALA A 25 -8.77 -7.67 -22.02
N ASN A 26 -8.51 -8.21 -23.22
CA ASN A 26 -7.71 -7.53 -24.25
C ASN A 26 -8.31 -6.21 -24.75
N ASN A 27 -9.64 -6.07 -24.71
CA ASN A 27 -10.32 -4.85 -25.17
C ASN A 27 -10.45 -3.77 -24.10
N ILE A 28 -10.62 -4.15 -22.83
CA ILE A 28 -10.92 -3.22 -21.72
C ILE A 28 -9.63 -2.72 -21.06
N VAL A 29 -8.60 -3.55 -21.01
CA VAL A 29 -7.36 -3.27 -20.29
C VAL A 29 -6.30 -2.72 -21.27
N PRO A 30 -5.74 -1.52 -21.02
CA PRO A 30 -4.67 -0.99 -21.86
C PRO A 30 -3.35 -1.76 -21.70
N ASP A 31 -2.65 -1.93 -22.84
CA ASP A 31 -1.33 -2.55 -23.03
C ASP A 31 -1.28 -4.11 -22.98
N PRO A 32 -0.68 -4.80 -23.98
CA PRO A 32 -1.31 -6.01 -24.52
C PRO A 32 -0.84 -7.37 -24.00
N MET A 33 0.28 -7.51 -23.25
CA MET A 33 0.82 -8.86 -22.96
C MET A 33 0.62 -9.34 -21.52
N ASN A 34 1.04 -8.55 -20.52
CA ASN A 34 0.99 -9.00 -19.11
C ASN A 34 -0.29 -8.58 -18.38
N ASN A 35 -0.96 -7.51 -18.81
CA ASN A 35 -2.10 -6.97 -18.10
C ASN A 35 -3.38 -7.76 -18.37
N ALA A 36 -3.59 -8.26 -19.60
CA ALA A 36 -4.77 -9.05 -19.95
C ALA A 36 -4.80 -10.41 -19.22
N ILE A 37 -3.64 -11.08 -19.10
CA ILE A 37 -3.51 -12.34 -18.34
C ILE A 37 -3.83 -12.09 -16.87
N GLN A 38 -3.24 -11.05 -16.27
CA GLN A 38 -3.51 -10.66 -14.89
C GLN A 38 -4.98 -10.29 -14.65
N ALA A 39 -5.60 -9.57 -15.60
CA ALA A 39 -7.02 -9.21 -15.54
C ALA A 39 -7.91 -10.45 -15.56
N THR A 40 -7.57 -11.43 -16.40
CA THR A 40 -8.28 -12.71 -16.50
C THR A 40 -8.19 -13.47 -15.18
N THR A 41 -6.98 -13.60 -14.61
CA THR A 41 -6.75 -14.21 -13.30
C THR A 41 -7.52 -13.48 -12.18
N TYR A 42 -7.52 -12.14 -12.20
CA TYR A 42 -8.27 -11.34 -11.23
C TYR A 42 -9.77 -11.64 -11.28
N VAL A 43 -10.36 -11.72 -12.47
CA VAL A 43 -11.80 -12.03 -12.64
C VAL A 43 -12.13 -13.42 -12.12
N ILE A 44 -11.27 -14.42 -12.37
CA ILE A 44 -11.46 -15.80 -11.87
C ILE A 44 -11.48 -15.79 -10.35
N ASN A 45 -10.44 -15.23 -9.72
CA ASN A 45 -10.31 -15.19 -8.27
C ASN A 45 -11.50 -14.47 -7.62
N LYS A 46 -11.91 -13.32 -8.18
CA LYS A 46 -13.08 -12.55 -7.67
C LYS A 46 -14.41 -13.27 -7.86
N CYS A 47 -14.53 -14.10 -8.90
CA CYS A 47 -15.71 -14.94 -9.08
C CYS A 47 -15.72 -16.11 -8.10
N GLU A 48 -14.57 -16.71 -7.78
CA GLU A 48 -14.43 -17.85 -6.87
C GLU A 48 -14.63 -17.50 -5.39
N GLU A 49 -14.34 -16.25 -5.00
CA GLU A 49 -14.52 -15.73 -3.65
C GLU A 49 -15.87 -16.13 -3.02
N ASN A 50 -15.80 -16.58 -1.76
CA ASN A 50 -16.97 -16.98 -0.97
C ASN A 50 -17.86 -18.01 -1.69
N ASP A 51 -17.23 -19.02 -2.32
CA ASP A 51 -17.92 -20.10 -3.02
C ASP A 51 -18.90 -19.60 -4.10
N TRP A 52 -18.36 -18.82 -5.02
CA TRP A 52 -19.09 -18.29 -6.18
C TRP A 52 -20.28 -17.40 -5.84
N LYS A 53 -20.27 -16.76 -4.67
CA LYS A 53 -21.38 -15.94 -4.14
C LYS A 53 -21.90 -14.91 -5.15
N ARG A 54 -21.02 -14.26 -5.92
CA ARG A 54 -21.39 -13.27 -6.94
C ARG A 54 -22.24 -13.89 -8.06
N LEU A 55 -21.87 -15.09 -8.52
CA LEU A 55 -22.58 -15.79 -9.59
C LEU A 55 -23.86 -16.47 -9.08
N LYS A 56 -23.88 -16.91 -7.81
CA LYS A 56 -25.08 -17.46 -7.16
C LYS A 56 -26.21 -16.44 -6.97
N LYS A 57 -25.91 -15.14 -6.94
CA LYS A 57 -26.90 -14.05 -6.86
C LYS A 57 -27.76 -13.88 -8.12
N TYR A 58 -27.55 -14.67 -9.18
CA TYR A 58 -28.32 -14.58 -10.40
C TYR A 58 -29.83 -14.85 -10.17
N GLN A 59 -30.67 -13.92 -10.65
CA GLN A 59 -32.12 -13.92 -10.42
C GLN A 59 -32.97 -14.31 -11.64
N LYS A 60 -32.38 -14.88 -12.70
CA LYS A 60 -33.09 -15.27 -13.95
C LYS A 60 -33.76 -14.11 -14.74
N LEU A 61 -33.39 -12.87 -14.46
CA LEU A 61 -33.89 -11.68 -15.20
C LEU A 61 -33.27 -11.52 -16.61
N SER A 62 -32.19 -12.24 -16.89
CA SER A 62 -31.51 -12.32 -18.19
C SER A 62 -31.07 -13.76 -18.43
N SER A 63 -30.49 -14.09 -19.58
CA SER A 63 -29.75 -15.37 -19.68
C SER A 63 -28.56 -15.38 -18.70
N PHE A 64 -28.16 -16.57 -18.23
CA PHE A 64 -26.99 -16.68 -17.34
C PHE A 64 -25.69 -16.28 -18.04
N ASP A 65 -25.56 -16.55 -19.35
CA ASP A 65 -24.44 -16.08 -20.18
C ASP A 65 -24.35 -14.54 -20.18
N THR A 66 -25.49 -13.85 -20.28
CA THR A 66 -25.57 -12.37 -20.21
C THR A 66 -25.17 -11.87 -18.83
N TYR A 67 -25.64 -12.54 -17.77
CA TYR A 67 -25.31 -12.16 -16.41
C TYR A 67 -23.81 -12.31 -16.11
N ILE A 68 -23.20 -13.46 -16.46
CA ILE A 68 -21.76 -13.66 -16.31
C ILE A 68 -21.00 -12.59 -17.11
N HIS A 69 -21.41 -12.28 -18.33
CA HIS A 69 -20.77 -11.26 -19.15
C HIS A 69 -20.71 -9.90 -18.44
N VAL A 70 -21.82 -9.45 -17.83
CA VAL A 70 -21.86 -8.21 -17.05
C VAL A 70 -20.95 -8.28 -15.83
N VAL A 71 -20.98 -9.38 -15.08
CA VAL A 71 -20.11 -9.58 -13.91
C VAL A 71 -18.63 -9.50 -14.30
N MET A 72 -18.21 -10.24 -15.34
CA MET A 72 -16.84 -10.23 -15.83
C MET A 72 -16.43 -8.83 -16.30
N ARG A 73 -17.28 -8.14 -17.07
CA ARG A 73 -17.00 -6.78 -17.55
C ARG A 73 -16.78 -5.80 -16.39
N ASN A 74 -17.63 -5.85 -15.37
CA ASN A 74 -17.50 -4.97 -14.20
C ASN A 74 -16.21 -5.26 -13.43
N LEU A 75 -15.87 -6.54 -13.23
CA LEU A 75 -14.60 -6.92 -12.59
C LEU A 75 -13.38 -6.51 -13.40
N LEU A 76 -13.45 -6.55 -14.74
CA LEU A 76 -12.38 -6.06 -15.62
C LEU A 76 -12.24 -4.54 -15.56
N ILE A 77 -13.33 -3.79 -15.41
CA ILE A 77 -13.28 -2.33 -15.19
C ILE A 77 -12.71 -2.02 -13.81
N ASP A 78 -13.09 -2.78 -12.79
CA ASP A 78 -12.51 -2.63 -11.45
C ASP A 78 -11.01 -2.94 -11.47
N PHE A 79 -10.60 -3.98 -12.22
CA PHE A 79 -9.20 -4.26 -12.47
C PHE A 79 -8.52 -3.13 -13.25
N SER A 80 -9.14 -2.61 -14.32
CA SER A 80 -8.60 -1.49 -15.10
C SER A 80 -8.35 -0.28 -14.19
N ARG A 81 -9.28 0.04 -13.29
CA ARG A 81 -9.10 1.11 -12.29
C ARG A 81 -7.95 0.87 -11.31
N THR A 82 -7.53 -0.38 -11.10
CA THR A 82 -6.37 -0.69 -10.26
C THR A 82 -5.03 -0.59 -11.00
N ILE A 83 -5.04 -0.64 -12.34
CA ILE A 83 -3.84 -0.53 -13.19
C ILE A 83 -3.74 0.81 -13.93
N ASP A 84 -4.87 1.47 -14.18
CA ASP A 84 -4.96 2.79 -14.79
C ASP A 84 -4.34 3.76 -13.80
N SER A 85 -3.17 4.30 -14.19
CA SER A 85 -2.50 5.37 -13.46
C SER A 85 -3.52 6.47 -13.13
N PRO A 86 -3.60 6.97 -11.89
CA PRO A 86 -4.60 7.96 -11.51
C PRO A 86 -4.66 9.09 -12.54
N THR A 87 -5.81 9.30 -13.15
CA THR A 87 -5.96 10.45 -14.04
C THR A 87 -5.78 11.73 -13.22
N PRO A 88 -5.11 12.77 -13.76
CA PRO A 88 -4.97 14.03 -13.05
C PRO A 88 -6.36 14.51 -12.58
N PRO A 89 -6.54 14.78 -11.28
CA PRO A 89 -7.77 15.33 -10.73
C PRO A 89 -8.26 16.56 -11.50
N GLY A 90 -9.56 16.81 -11.46
CA GLY A 90 -10.15 17.97 -12.14
C GLY A 90 -9.51 19.30 -11.73
N TRP A 91 -9.12 19.42 -10.45
CA TRP A 91 -8.46 20.61 -9.91
C TRP A 91 -7.05 20.84 -10.49
N ILE A 92 -6.31 19.77 -10.81
CA ILE A 92 -5.01 19.86 -11.47
C ILE A 92 -5.20 20.30 -12.92
N LYS A 93 -6.21 19.74 -13.60
CA LYS A 93 -6.53 20.10 -14.99
C LYS A 93 -6.93 21.58 -15.13
N SER A 94 -7.65 22.13 -14.16
CA SER A 94 -8.04 23.55 -14.17
C SER A 94 -6.87 24.51 -13.98
N LEU A 95 -5.74 24.06 -13.43
CA LEU A 95 -4.55 24.87 -13.20
C LEU A 95 -3.59 24.88 -14.41
N GLY A 96 -3.89 24.10 -15.45
CA GLY A 96 -3.19 24.13 -16.73
C GLY A 96 -2.24 22.95 -16.96
N GLN A 97 -1.57 22.99 -18.12
CA GLN A 97 -0.80 21.86 -18.63
C GLN A 97 0.43 21.54 -17.78
N LEU A 98 1.09 22.55 -17.23
CA LEU A 98 2.26 22.39 -16.35
C LEU A 98 1.93 21.55 -15.12
N TRP A 99 0.82 21.85 -14.43
CA TRP A 99 0.35 21.11 -13.26
C TRP A 99 0.06 19.64 -13.57
N VAL A 100 -0.55 19.40 -14.74
CA VAL A 100 -0.82 18.05 -15.24
C VAL A 100 0.47 17.27 -15.48
N GLU A 101 1.48 17.92 -16.02
CA GLU A 101 2.78 17.30 -16.32
C GLU A 101 3.57 16.98 -15.04
N VAL A 102 3.63 17.92 -14.09
CA VAL A 102 4.23 17.70 -12.77
C VAL A 102 3.53 16.55 -12.05
N PHE A 103 2.19 16.53 -12.04
CA PHE A 103 1.43 15.43 -11.45
C PHE A 103 1.73 14.08 -12.11
N LYS A 104 1.82 14.03 -13.44
CA LYS A 104 2.17 12.79 -14.16
C LYS A 104 3.55 12.30 -13.77
N ASN A 105 4.55 13.19 -13.75
CA ASN A 105 5.92 12.83 -13.41
C ASN A 105 6.04 12.40 -11.94
N LEU A 106 5.40 13.12 -11.03
CA LEU A 106 5.46 12.89 -9.58
C LEU A 106 4.61 11.69 -9.14
N CYS A 107 3.33 11.65 -9.50
CA CYS A 107 2.40 10.68 -8.95
C CYS A 107 2.27 9.41 -9.80
N LEU A 108 2.45 9.49 -11.13
CA LEU A 108 2.24 8.36 -12.04
C LEU A 108 3.56 7.69 -12.43
N LYS A 109 4.53 8.47 -12.88
CA LYS A 109 5.89 7.99 -13.22
C LYS A 109 6.78 7.80 -11.99
N LYS A 110 6.38 8.36 -10.83
CA LYS A 110 7.07 8.20 -9.54
C LYS A 110 8.52 8.68 -9.56
N LEU A 111 8.78 9.74 -10.31
CA LEU A 111 10.08 10.36 -10.36
C LEU A 111 10.36 11.05 -9.03
N SER A 112 11.62 11.05 -8.61
CA SER A 112 12.02 11.80 -7.42
C SER A 112 11.90 13.31 -7.71
N ILE A 113 11.74 14.13 -6.67
CA ILE A 113 11.69 15.60 -6.83
C ILE A 113 12.94 16.09 -7.58
N THR A 114 14.11 15.52 -7.27
CA THR A 114 15.38 15.83 -7.96
C THR A 114 15.35 15.48 -9.45
N ASP A 115 14.76 14.33 -9.83
CA ASP A 115 14.64 13.95 -11.23
C ASP A 115 13.66 14.87 -11.98
N ILE A 116 12.57 15.27 -11.31
CA ILE A 116 11.57 16.19 -11.89
C ILE A 116 12.20 17.54 -12.14
N ILE A 117 12.95 18.09 -11.18
CA ILE A 117 13.70 19.35 -11.34
C ILE A 117 14.72 19.22 -12.49
N GLY A 118 15.41 18.08 -12.57
CA GLY A 118 16.38 17.82 -13.65
C GLY A 118 15.75 17.72 -15.05
N ILE A 119 14.55 17.14 -15.16
CA ILE A 119 13.82 16.99 -16.44
C ILE A 119 13.10 18.28 -16.83
N MET A 120 12.61 19.03 -15.86
CA MET A 120 11.81 20.25 -16.05
C MET A 120 12.67 21.50 -15.77
N ASN A 121 13.91 21.50 -16.26
CA ASN A 121 14.94 22.52 -16.00
C ASN A 121 14.63 23.90 -16.63
N ASP A 122 13.76 23.94 -17.64
CA ASP A 122 13.32 25.19 -18.30
C ASP A 122 12.30 25.98 -17.47
N ILE A 123 11.83 25.43 -16.35
CA ILE A 123 10.85 26.06 -15.45
C ILE A 123 11.59 26.60 -14.22
N ASN A 124 11.13 27.75 -13.71
CA ASN A 124 11.66 28.30 -12.48
C ASN A 124 11.51 27.28 -11.32
N ILE A 125 12.62 27.02 -10.62
CA ILE A 125 12.70 26.00 -9.57
C ILE A 125 11.70 26.30 -8.44
N ASP A 126 11.56 27.55 -8.03
CA ASP A 126 10.65 27.95 -6.95
C ASP A 126 9.18 27.68 -7.34
N ASP A 127 8.81 27.97 -8.60
CA ASP A 127 7.48 27.69 -9.12
C ASP A 127 7.21 26.18 -9.19
N LEU A 128 8.20 25.40 -9.62
CA LEU A 128 8.09 23.94 -9.71
C LEU A 128 7.95 23.29 -8.32
N GLU A 129 8.75 23.73 -7.35
CA GLU A 129 8.67 23.26 -5.96
C GLU A 129 7.31 23.60 -5.33
N ASN A 130 6.78 24.81 -5.58
CA ASN A 130 5.45 25.21 -5.11
C ASN A 130 4.35 24.30 -5.68
N ILE A 131 4.41 23.97 -6.98
CA ILE A 131 3.45 23.04 -7.61
C ILE A 131 3.56 21.65 -6.98
N ILE A 132 4.77 21.13 -6.80
CA ILE A 132 5.02 19.82 -6.17
C ILE A 132 4.46 19.79 -4.75
N HIS A 133 4.73 20.83 -3.96
CA HIS A 133 4.23 20.95 -2.59
C HIS A 133 2.70 20.97 -2.54
N GLU A 134 2.07 21.75 -3.41
CA GLU A 134 0.61 21.85 -3.45
C GLU A 134 -0.02 20.50 -3.84
N ILE A 135 0.54 19.79 -4.81
CA ILE A 135 0.11 18.44 -5.21
C ILE A 135 0.24 17.45 -4.05
N LEU A 136 1.41 17.40 -3.39
CA LEU A 136 1.64 16.48 -2.27
C LEU A 136 0.75 16.79 -1.06
N SER A 137 0.40 18.06 -0.84
CA SER A 137 -0.48 18.47 0.26
C SER A 137 -1.92 18.00 0.08
N ARG A 138 -2.41 17.97 -1.18
CA ARG A 138 -3.80 17.63 -1.51
C ARG A 138 -3.97 16.15 -1.88
N GLU A 139 -2.99 15.54 -2.52
CA GLU A 139 -3.04 14.14 -2.99
C GLU A 139 -2.25 13.23 -2.05
N ILE A 140 -2.90 12.82 -0.96
CA ILE A 140 -2.33 12.00 0.13
C ILE A 140 -1.67 10.68 -0.36
N ASN A 141 -2.09 10.19 -1.54
CA ASN A 141 -1.58 8.95 -2.14
C ASN A 141 -0.66 9.18 -3.36
N CYS A 142 -0.29 10.42 -3.68
CA CYS A 142 0.63 10.71 -4.77
C CYS A 142 1.98 9.99 -4.56
N GLY A 143 2.43 9.22 -5.57
CA GLY A 143 3.72 8.53 -5.54
C GLY A 143 3.77 7.28 -4.64
N THR A 144 2.68 6.92 -3.94
CA THR A 144 2.67 5.72 -3.09
C THR A 144 2.51 4.43 -3.91
N LYS A 145 3.34 3.41 -3.64
CA LYS A 145 3.13 2.06 -4.18
C LYS A 145 1.76 1.57 -3.70
N TYR A 146 0.87 1.19 -4.62
CA TYR A 146 -0.21 0.25 -4.27
C TYR A 146 0.50 -1.03 -3.83
N ILE A 147 0.55 -1.27 -2.52
CA ILE A 147 1.20 -2.46 -1.96
C ILE A 147 0.32 -3.64 -2.36
N LYS A 148 0.79 -4.44 -3.33
CA LYS A 148 0.26 -5.79 -3.56
C LYS A 148 0.39 -6.54 -2.23
N PRO A 149 -0.65 -7.23 -1.74
CA PRO A 149 -0.41 -8.31 -0.78
C PRO A 149 0.41 -9.38 -1.52
N GLY A 150 1.71 -9.47 -1.21
CA GLY A 150 2.59 -10.55 -1.67
C GLY A 150 3.56 -10.24 -2.82
N ALA A 151 4.32 -9.14 -2.80
CA ALA A 151 5.51 -9.02 -3.64
C ALA A 151 6.70 -8.52 -2.82
N GLU A 152 7.68 -9.39 -2.64
CA GLU A 152 8.90 -9.23 -1.85
C GLU A 152 9.88 -8.24 -2.53
N ASP A 153 9.98 -7.03 -1.97
CA ASP A 153 11.29 -6.48 -1.62
C ASP A 153 11.44 -6.87 -0.16
N LYS A 154 12.45 -7.65 0.27
CA LYS A 154 12.57 -8.05 1.68
C LYS A 154 12.57 -6.79 2.54
N PRO A 155 11.45 -6.47 3.21
CA PRO A 155 11.39 -5.30 4.06
C PRO A 155 12.35 -5.56 5.20
N ILE A 156 12.77 -4.50 5.88
CA ILE A 156 13.09 -4.66 7.30
C ILE A 156 11.91 -5.43 7.91
N THR A 157 12.12 -6.69 8.30
CA THR A 157 11.01 -7.59 8.63
C THR A 157 10.21 -6.99 9.77
N ASP A 158 8.90 -7.27 9.83
CA ASP A 158 8.08 -6.82 10.95
C ASP A 158 8.68 -7.27 12.30
N GLU A 159 9.55 -8.29 12.32
CA GLU A 159 10.38 -8.73 13.44
C GLU A 159 11.44 -7.70 13.88
N LEU A 160 12.14 -7.05 12.93
CA LEU A 160 13.12 -6.00 13.26
C LEU A 160 12.41 -4.74 13.79
N ILE A 161 11.21 -4.44 13.28
CA ILE A 161 10.37 -3.36 13.79
C ILE A 161 9.85 -3.71 15.18
N GLN A 162 9.38 -4.95 15.39
CA GLN A 162 8.95 -5.45 16.70
C GLN A 162 10.09 -5.28 17.70
N LEU A 163 11.30 -5.67 17.36
CA LEU A 163 12.44 -5.54 18.24
C LEU A 163 12.83 -4.08 18.52
N ILE A 164 12.84 -3.22 17.50
CA ILE A 164 13.12 -1.80 17.69
C ILE A 164 12.03 -1.14 18.51
N LEU A 165 10.77 -1.56 18.36
CA LEU A 165 9.67 -1.07 19.17
C LEU A 165 9.80 -1.55 20.61
N ILE A 166 10.18 -2.80 20.87
CA ILE A 166 10.54 -3.28 22.20
C ILE A 166 11.69 -2.45 22.80
N ILE A 167 12.73 -2.15 22.02
CA ILE A 167 13.87 -1.31 22.44
C ILE A 167 13.46 0.16 22.70
N VAL A 168 12.49 0.70 21.95
CA VAL A 168 11.98 2.08 22.08
C VAL A 168 10.97 2.23 23.21
N ILE A 169 10.20 1.17 23.47
CA ILE A 169 9.06 1.15 24.40
C ILE A 169 9.50 0.72 25.79
N ASP A 170 10.48 -0.20 25.89
CA ASP A 170 11.02 -0.65 27.16
C ASP A 170 12.21 0.25 27.58
N GLU A 171 12.09 0.90 28.74
CA GLU A 171 13.19 1.65 29.35
C GLU A 171 14.33 0.73 29.83
N LYS A 172 14.17 -0.60 29.71
CA LYS A 172 15.14 -1.62 30.12
C LYS A 172 16.22 -1.93 29.09
N THR A 173 16.67 -0.97 28.28
CA THR A 173 17.96 -1.12 27.57
C THR A 173 19.15 -1.36 28.51
N LYS A 174 18.97 -1.13 29.82
CA LYS A 174 19.92 -1.53 30.88
C LYS A 174 20.09 -3.05 31.07
N LYS A 175 19.20 -3.91 30.56
CA LYS A 175 19.23 -5.38 30.84
C LYS A 175 19.65 -6.27 29.66
N MET A 176 19.82 -5.73 28.45
CA MET A 176 20.46 -6.49 27.38
C MET A 176 21.96 -6.57 27.68
N ASN A 177 22.37 -7.69 28.27
CA ASN A 177 23.77 -8.04 28.48
C ASN A 177 24.38 -8.32 27.09
N MET A 178 24.73 -7.26 26.35
CA MET A 178 25.53 -7.30 25.13
C MET A 178 26.95 -6.85 25.51
N PRO A 179 27.87 -7.78 25.81
CA PRO A 179 29.16 -7.44 26.40
C PRO A 179 30.07 -6.63 25.48
N ASP A 180 29.90 -6.69 24.15
CA ASP A 180 30.89 -6.17 23.20
C ASP A 180 30.38 -5.13 22.18
N HIS A 181 29.18 -4.56 22.38
CA HIS A 181 28.59 -3.60 21.42
C HIS A 181 28.36 -2.20 22.01
N GLU A 182 29.39 -1.60 22.58
CA GLU A 182 29.31 -0.26 23.18
C GLU A 182 28.90 0.81 22.15
N ALA A 183 29.41 0.71 20.92
CA ALA A 183 29.03 1.56 19.81
C ALA A 183 27.54 1.41 19.40
N LEU A 184 26.97 0.21 19.51
CA LEU A 184 25.55 -0.01 19.25
C LEU A 184 24.68 0.57 20.35
N LYS A 185 25.08 0.40 21.63
CA LYS A 185 24.36 1.00 22.77
C LYS A 185 24.28 2.51 22.63
N GLU A 186 25.37 3.16 22.23
CA GLU A 186 25.39 4.61 21.99
C GLU A 186 24.43 5.01 20.86
N LYS A 187 24.43 4.27 19.73
CA LYS A 187 23.50 4.50 18.62
C LYS A 187 22.04 4.28 19.02
N ILE A 188 21.75 3.26 19.83
CA ILE A 188 20.41 2.98 20.37
C ILE A 188 19.96 4.13 21.28
N VAL A 189 20.80 4.62 22.18
CA VAL A 189 20.46 5.74 23.08
C VAL A 189 20.21 7.03 22.29
N LYS A 190 21.03 7.32 21.28
CA LYS A 190 20.84 8.48 20.39
C LYS A 190 19.53 8.36 19.60
N PHE A 191 19.23 7.15 19.11
CA PHE A 191 17.99 6.83 18.43
C PHE A 191 16.77 7.01 19.34
N GLN A 192 16.81 6.46 20.57
CA GLN A 192 15.77 6.61 21.58
C GLN A 192 15.49 8.09 21.87
N LYS A 193 16.52 8.92 22.12
CA LYS A 193 16.34 10.36 22.35
C LYS A 193 15.68 11.07 21.16
N SER A 194 16.05 10.69 19.92
CA SER A 194 15.50 11.25 18.68
C SER A 194 14.01 10.88 18.47
N ILE A 195 13.59 9.71 18.93
CA ILE A 195 12.21 9.22 18.76
C ILE A 195 11.29 9.58 19.91
N VAL A 196 11.77 9.51 21.16
CA VAL A 196 10.98 9.81 22.36
C VAL A 196 10.46 11.25 22.32
N SER A 197 11.23 12.18 21.74
CA SER A 197 10.83 13.56 21.51
C SER A 197 9.76 13.74 20.41
N LYS A 198 9.68 12.81 19.45
CA LYS A 198 8.74 12.86 18.31
C LYS A 198 7.44 12.08 18.55
N ILE A 199 7.46 11.07 19.43
CA ILE A 199 6.30 10.22 19.73
C ILE A 199 5.59 10.71 20.99
N THR A 200 4.35 11.18 20.81
CA THR A 200 3.48 11.64 21.90
C THR A 200 3.14 10.49 22.86
N PRO A 201 2.83 10.77 24.14
CA PRO A 201 2.46 9.74 25.12
C PRO A 201 1.35 8.81 24.63
N GLN A 202 0.31 9.37 24.00
CA GLN A 202 -0.81 8.60 23.44
C GLN A 202 -0.36 7.65 22.31
N LYS A 203 0.55 8.08 21.43
CA LYS A 203 1.13 7.22 20.39
C LYS A 203 2.01 6.12 21.00
N ARG A 204 2.69 6.37 22.12
CA ARG A 204 3.46 5.33 22.84
C ARG A 204 2.53 4.28 23.45
N SER A 205 1.46 4.71 24.12
CA SER A 205 0.43 3.79 24.64
C SER A 205 -0.20 2.95 23.53
N PHE A 206 -0.50 3.57 22.39
CA PHE A 206 -1.00 2.85 21.21
C PHE A 206 -0.04 1.75 20.71
N LEU A 207 1.27 2.04 20.65
CA LEU A 207 2.25 1.03 20.25
C LEU A 207 2.40 -0.08 21.29
N ARG A 208 2.39 0.24 22.59
CA ARG A 208 2.43 -0.77 23.67
C ARG A 208 1.31 -1.79 23.52
N LEU A 209 0.09 -1.34 23.29
CA LEU A 209 -1.05 -2.24 23.11
C LEU A 209 -0.83 -3.22 21.95
N ILE A 210 -0.23 -2.75 20.84
CA ILE A 210 0.00 -3.58 19.65
C ILE A 210 1.12 -4.59 19.87
N PHE A 211 2.21 -4.20 20.56
CA PHE A 211 3.45 -4.98 20.61
C PHE A 211 3.72 -5.68 21.94
N ASP A 212 3.19 -5.17 23.05
CA ASP A 212 3.33 -5.77 24.39
C ASP A 212 2.08 -6.60 24.76
N GLU A 213 0.92 -6.21 24.24
CA GLU A 213 -0.39 -6.81 24.61
C GLU A 213 -1.11 -7.50 23.43
N ASP A 214 -0.46 -7.63 22.27
CA ASP A 214 -0.98 -8.29 21.06
C ASP A 214 -2.33 -7.74 20.54
N PHE A 215 -2.66 -6.48 20.82
CA PHE A 215 -3.88 -5.88 20.28
C PHE A 215 -3.80 -5.73 18.76
N SER A 216 -4.93 -5.96 18.09
CA SER A 216 -5.06 -5.52 16.70
C SER A 216 -4.95 -3.99 16.62
N ILE A 217 -4.46 -3.45 15.50
CA ILE A 217 -4.34 -1.99 15.27
C ILE A 217 -5.67 -1.27 15.55
N LYS A 218 -6.80 -1.92 15.22
CA LYS A 218 -8.14 -1.37 15.42
C LYS A 218 -8.50 -1.31 16.91
N ASP A 219 -8.21 -2.37 17.65
CA ASP A 219 -8.52 -2.46 19.08
C ASP A 219 -7.62 -1.54 19.90
N ALA A 220 -6.32 -1.49 19.57
CA ALA A 220 -5.38 -0.53 20.15
C ALA A 220 -5.82 0.92 19.87
N GLY A 221 -6.28 1.19 18.65
CA GLY A 221 -6.81 2.49 18.25
C GLY A 221 -8.01 2.90 19.09
N LYS A 222 -8.97 1.99 19.25
CA LYS A 222 -10.15 2.21 20.09
C LYS A 222 -9.78 2.48 21.54
N ALA A 223 -8.82 1.74 22.09
CA ALA A 223 -8.34 1.91 23.46
C ALA A 223 -7.69 3.28 23.72
N VAL A 224 -7.09 3.91 22.70
CA VAL A 224 -6.55 5.27 22.80
C VAL A 224 -7.50 6.36 22.28
N GLY A 225 -8.76 6.04 21.97
CA GLY A 225 -9.77 7.00 21.53
C GLY A 225 -9.73 7.39 20.05
N TRP A 226 -9.14 6.55 19.20
CA TRP A 226 -9.09 6.76 17.75
C TRP A 226 -10.09 5.87 16.99
N SER A 227 -10.61 6.39 15.87
CA SER A 227 -11.35 5.57 14.91
C SER A 227 -10.41 4.59 14.19
N PRO A 228 -10.92 3.49 13.61
CA PRO A 228 -10.09 2.52 12.89
C PRO A 228 -9.21 3.13 11.80
N ASN A 229 -9.73 4.10 11.04
CA ASN A 229 -8.98 4.77 9.98
C ASN A 229 -7.87 5.67 10.54
N GLN A 230 -8.13 6.37 11.64
CA GLN A 230 -7.10 7.14 12.35
C GLN A 230 -6.01 6.24 12.90
N ALA A 231 -6.37 5.10 13.49
CA ALA A 231 -5.42 4.13 14.03
C ALA A 231 -4.44 3.62 12.96
N HIS A 232 -4.96 3.20 11.80
CA HIS A 232 -4.12 2.79 10.68
C HIS A 232 -3.26 3.94 10.13
N GLY A 233 -3.81 5.15 10.04
CA GLY A 233 -3.07 6.33 9.60
C GLY A 233 -1.94 6.73 10.55
N HIS A 234 -2.19 6.70 11.86
CA HIS A 234 -1.18 6.94 12.88
C HIS A 234 -0.11 5.86 12.87
N PHE A 235 -0.49 4.59 12.80
CA PHE A 235 0.44 3.47 12.73
C PHE A 235 1.38 3.56 11.52
N ARG A 236 0.84 3.86 10.33
CA ARG A 236 1.64 4.04 9.12
C ARG A 236 2.69 5.13 9.28
N ARG A 237 2.28 6.32 9.74
CA ARG A 237 3.20 7.47 9.92
C ARG A 237 4.26 7.18 10.96
N ILE A 238 3.89 6.54 12.07
CA ILE A 238 4.85 6.11 13.09
C ILE A 238 5.87 5.15 12.49
N LYS A 239 5.46 4.13 11.71
CA LYS A 239 6.39 3.22 11.03
C LYS A 239 7.34 3.99 10.09
N GLU A 240 6.81 4.89 9.27
CA GLU A 240 7.63 5.71 8.36
C GLU A 240 8.66 6.58 9.09
N ASP A 241 8.25 7.23 10.19
CA ASP A 241 9.13 8.07 11.00
C ASP A 241 10.22 7.24 11.69
N LEU A 242 9.86 6.07 12.20
CA LEU A 242 10.80 5.12 12.78
C LEU A 242 11.82 4.69 11.71
N TYR A 243 11.37 4.26 10.53
CA TYR A 243 12.26 3.85 9.45
C TYR A 243 13.24 4.93 9.02
N LYS A 244 12.75 6.15 8.81
CA LYS A 244 13.60 7.30 8.47
C LYS A 244 14.64 7.53 9.57
N THR A 245 14.22 7.45 10.84
CA THR A 245 15.11 7.69 11.97
C THR A 245 16.18 6.59 12.08
N ILE A 246 15.80 5.31 11.96
CA ILE A 246 16.72 4.14 12.01
C ILE A 246 17.79 4.26 10.92
N ARG A 247 17.38 4.60 9.70
CA ARG A 247 18.28 4.76 8.56
C ARG A 247 19.22 5.94 8.78
N SER A 248 18.68 7.09 9.21
CA SER A 248 19.49 8.29 9.47
C SER A 248 20.48 8.13 10.62
N SER A 249 20.19 7.25 11.60
CA SER A 249 21.09 6.97 12.72
C SER A 249 22.15 5.92 12.40
N GLY A 250 22.14 5.32 11.20
CA GLY A 250 23.01 4.21 10.84
C GLY A 250 22.78 2.95 11.67
N LEU A 251 21.62 2.84 12.31
CA LEU A 251 21.24 1.72 13.17
C LEU A 251 20.82 0.51 12.32
N GLU A 252 20.32 0.77 11.10
CA GLU A 252 19.89 -0.28 10.15
C GLU A 252 21.00 -1.30 9.86
N ALA A 253 22.23 -0.83 9.58
CA ALA A 253 23.35 -1.71 9.24
C ALA A 253 23.80 -2.56 10.44
N GLU A 254 23.90 -1.94 11.62
CA GLU A 254 24.33 -2.63 12.84
C GLU A 254 23.32 -3.67 13.31
N LEU A 255 22.02 -3.36 13.20
CA LEU A 255 20.96 -4.30 13.54
C LEU A 255 20.97 -5.48 12.56
N ARG A 256 21.12 -5.24 11.25
CA ARG A 256 21.21 -6.34 10.28
C ARG A 256 22.36 -7.30 10.59
N LEU A 257 23.54 -6.78 10.94
CA LEU A 257 24.70 -7.59 11.31
C LEU A 257 24.46 -8.46 12.55
N LEU A 258 23.60 -8.02 13.49
CA LEU A 258 23.23 -8.82 14.65
C LEU A 258 22.21 -9.93 14.36
N PHE A 259 21.46 -9.86 13.27
CA PHE A 259 20.40 -10.86 12.94
C PHE A 259 20.77 -11.79 11.79
N GLU A 260 21.74 -11.41 10.96
CA GLU A 260 22.26 -12.23 9.87
C GLU A 260 23.48 -13.08 10.27
N GLY A 261 24.02 -12.89 11.48
CA GLY A 261 25.07 -13.70 12.11
C GLY A 261 24.51 -14.64 13.17
#